data_AF-M8DYB4-F1
#
_entry.id   AF-M8DYB4-F1
#
_cell.length_a   1.000
_cell.length_b   1.000
_cell.length_c   1.000
_cell.angle_alpha   90.00
_cell.angle_beta   90.00
_cell.angle_gamma   90.00
#
_symmetry.space_group_name_H-M   'P 1'
#
loop_
_entity.id
_entity.type
_entity.pdbx_description
1 polymer ?
#
loop_
_entity_poly.entity_id
_entity_poly.type
_entity_poly.pdbx_seq_one_letter_code
_entity_poly.pdbx_strand_id
1 'polypeptide(L)'
;MKESRAERYRSRRRNDSEVSRFWIMGLLFSLLVLAFEFLFEIPADATWLQEMEMALFSASFTLLAFYLLGLTFVFSRQQEAGKVNHHVIIYAWLGAILFHLFLLISNLANQHVYKAGIILFLGPLFLTVYHFITYLSALRAARQEQEQATAASYERAAYQLILEGTKVYGEINRLKTAYPEVEQMLRANEFYGKLERYALEMQQYLQTKQFTRKDVEVLEGHYYYLENLLLLAKQHPGIMESRAFAHRESHTR
;
A
#
# COMPACT_ATOMS: atom_id res chain seq x y z
N MET A 1 2.11 -10.04 -21.43
CA MET A 1 3.03 -10.50 -20.36
C MET A 1 2.39 -11.68 -19.64
N LYS A 2 3.10 -12.82 -19.49
CA LYS A 2 2.60 -13.97 -18.73
C LYS A 2 2.91 -13.72 -17.24
N GLU A 3 1.89 -13.78 -16.38
CA GLU A 3 2.05 -13.67 -14.92
C GLU A 3 3.13 -14.64 -14.41
N SER A 4 3.97 -14.16 -13.50
CA SER A 4 4.97 -14.97 -12.82
C SER A 4 4.30 -16.10 -12.03
N ARG A 5 4.92 -17.28 -11.94
CA ARG A 5 4.42 -18.40 -11.12
C ARG A 5 4.16 -17.98 -9.65
N ALA A 6 4.95 -17.04 -9.15
CA ALA A 6 4.78 -16.47 -7.81
C ALA A 6 3.53 -15.58 -7.70
N GLU A 7 3.22 -14.77 -8.72
CA GLU A 7 2.01 -13.96 -8.78
C GLU A 7 0.76 -14.84 -8.82
N ARG A 8 0.79 -15.90 -9.62
CA ARG A 8 -0.31 -16.85 -9.75
C ARG A 8 -0.60 -17.61 -8.45
N TYR A 9 0.44 -17.90 -7.65
CA TYR A 9 0.27 -18.54 -6.34
C TYR A 9 -0.28 -17.57 -5.29
N ARG A 10 0.19 -16.31 -5.29
CA ARG A 10 -0.33 -15.25 -4.40
C ARG A 10 -1.80 -14.93 -4.71
N SER A 11 -2.17 -14.81 -5.99
CA SER A 11 -3.54 -14.51 -6.40
C SER A 11 -4.51 -15.62 -6.00
N ARG A 12 -4.11 -16.90 -6.16
CA ARG A 12 -4.89 -18.06 -5.68
C ARG A 12 -5.09 -18.04 -4.17
N ARG A 13 -4.02 -17.89 -3.38
CA ARG A 13 -4.12 -17.85 -1.92
C ARG A 13 -4.99 -16.69 -1.42
N ARG A 14 -4.92 -15.53 -2.09
CA ARG A 14 -5.76 -14.37 -1.78
C ARG A 14 -7.24 -14.70 -2.04
N ASN A 15 -7.54 -15.30 -3.18
CA ASN A 15 -8.91 -15.69 -3.53
C ASN A 15 -9.47 -16.72 -2.53
N ASP A 16 -8.70 -17.74 -2.17
CA ASP A 16 -9.10 -18.75 -1.18
C ASP A 16 -9.35 -18.13 0.21
N SER A 17 -8.54 -17.14 0.61
CA SER A 17 -8.74 -16.41 1.87
C SER A 17 -9.99 -15.53 1.86
N GLU A 18 -10.35 -14.98 0.71
CA GLU A 18 -11.55 -14.14 0.55
C GLU A 18 -12.82 -15.00 0.53
N VAL A 19 -12.80 -16.10 -0.22
CA VAL A 19 -13.89 -17.08 -0.29
C VAL A 19 -14.14 -17.68 1.10
N SER A 20 -13.10 -18.09 1.83
CA SER A 20 -13.26 -18.61 3.20
C SER A 20 -13.82 -17.57 4.16
N ARG A 21 -13.40 -16.29 4.10
CA ARG A 21 -13.98 -15.21 4.91
C ARG A 21 -15.46 -15.01 4.61
N PHE A 22 -15.84 -15.01 3.34
CA PHE A 22 -17.25 -14.90 2.94
C PHE A 22 -18.08 -16.06 3.53
N TRP A 23 -17.60 -17.30 3.40
CA TRP A 23 -18.31 -18.47 3.93
C TRP A 23 -18.37 -18.51 5.45
N ILE A 24 -17.29 -18.15 6.16
CA ILE A 24 -17.27 -18.12 7.62
C ILE A 24 -18.22 -17.05 8.15
N MET A 25 -18.12 -15.83 7.60
CA MET A 25 -18.99 -14.72 7.99
C MET A 25 -20.45 -15.01 7.63
N GLY A 26 -20.69 -15.57 6.44
CA GLY A 26 -22.02 -16.00 6.00
C GLY A 26 -22.61 -17.08 6.89
N LEU A 27 -21.80 -18.08 7.29
CA LEU A 27 -22.22 -19.13 8.22
C LEU A 27 -22.57 -18.56 9.60
N LEU A 28 -21.74 -17.66 10.14
CA LEU A 28 -22.03 -16.97 11.40
C LEU A 28 -23.33 -16.17 11.31
N PHE A 29 -23.55 -15.47 10.19
CA PHE A 29 -24.78 -14.75 9.94
C PHE A 29 -25.99 -15.68 9.84
N SER A 30 -25.89 -16.77 9.09
CA SER A 30 -26.95 -17.77 8.98
C SER A 30 -27.28 -18.40 10.33
N LEU A 31 -26.27 -18.71 11.15
CA LEU A 31 -26.48 -19.21 12.51
C LEU A 31 -27.19 -18.16 13.39
N LEU A 32 -26.84 -16.89 13.25
CA LEU A 32 -27.49 -15.80 13.99
C LEU A 32 -28.96 -15.65 13.58
N VAL A 33 -29.25 -15.68 12.27
CA VAL A 33 -30.63 -15.63 11.75
C VAL A 33 -31.43 -16.85 12.20
N LEU A 34 -30.86 -18.05 12.12
CA LEU A 34 -31.53 -19.29 12.57
C LEU A 34 -31.76 -19.28 14.09
N ALA A 35 -30.78 -18.84 14.87
CA ALA A 35 -30.92 -18.70 16.32
C ALA A 35 -32.06 -17.72 16.64
N PHE A 36 -32.13 -16.59 15.93
CA PHE A 36 -33.20 -15.62 16.13
C PHE A 36 -34.57 -16.19 15.74
N GLU A 37 -34.68 -16.84 14.58
CA GLU A 37 -35.93 -17.38 14.08
C GLU A 37 -36.50 -18.49 14.99
N PHE A 38 -35.64 -19.40 15.48
CA PHE A 38 -36.08 -20.60 16.19
C PHE A 38 -35.99 -20.53 17.72
N LEU A 39 -35.13 -19.69 18.29
CA LEU A 39 -34.94 -19.62 19.75
C LEU A 39 -35.66 -18.45 20.42
N PHE A 40 -36.14 -17.47 19.64
CA PHE A 40 -36.85 -16.32 20.18
C PHE A 40 -38.31 -16.32 19.74
N GLU A 41 -39.22 -16.35 20.71
CA GLU A 41 -40.63 -16.08 20.52
C GLU A 41 -40.91 -14.62 20.84
N ILE A 42 -41.61 -13.94 19.93
CA ILE A 42 -41.97 -12.53 20.09
C ILE A 42 -43.49 -12.51 20.31
N PRO A 43 -43.97 -12.20 21.52
CA PRO A 43 -45.40 -12.14 21.78
C PRO A 43 -46.04 -11.03 20.95
N ALA A 44 -47.15 -11.34 20.28
CA ALA A 44 -47.80 -10.43 19.32
C ALA A 44 -48.47 -9.21 20.00
N ASP A 45 -48.69 -9.29 21.31
CA ASP A 45 -49.31 -8.27 22.16
C ASP A 45 -48.30 -7.47 22.98
N ALA A 46 -47.00 -7.65 22.75
CA ALA A 46 -45.98 -6.89 23.45
C ALA A 46 -46.07 -5.40 23.16
N THR A 47 -46.21 -4.61 24.23
CA THR A 47 -46.27 -3.14 24.15
C THR A 47 -44.97 -2.50 23.62
N TRP A 48 -43.84 -3.20 23.76
CA TRP A 48 -42.52 -2.73 23.30
C TRP A 48 -42.27 -2.95 21.80
N LEU A 49 -43.16 -3.64 21.07
CA LEU A 49 -42.99 -3.92 19.64
C LEU A 49 -42.85 -2.64 18.81
N GLN A 50 -43.68 -1.65 19.12
CA GLN A 50 -43.67 -0.37 18.39
C GLN A 50 -42.42 0.46 18.71
N GLU A 51 -41.94 0.41 19.95
CA GLU A 51 -40.68 1.04 20.35
C GLU A 51 -39.47 0.38 19.67
N MET A 52 -39.47 -0.96 19.59
CA MET A 52 -38.44 -1.71 18.87
C MET A 52 -38.41 -1.34 17.39
N GLU A 53 -39.56 -1.29 16.70
CA GLU A 53 -39.62 -0.89 15.29
C GLU A 53 -39.12 0.55 15.07
N MET A 54 -39.44 1.46 15.99
CA MET A 54 -38.91 2.82 15.95
C MET A 54 -37.38 2.85 16.10
N ALA A 55 -36.85 2.02 17.01
CA ALA A 55 -35.41 1.87 17.20
C ALA A 55 -34.72 1.27 15.96
N LEU A 56 -35.28 0.21 15.36
CA LEU A 56 -34.74 -0.43 14.16
C LEU A 56 -34.82 0.50 12.94
N PHE A 57 -35.91 1.25 12.79
CA PHE A 57 -36.04 2.29 11.77
C PHE A 57 -34.95 3.36 11.92
N SER A 58 -34.82 3.93 13.12
CA SER A 58 -33.82 4.96 13.41
C SER A 58 -32.39 4.44 13.19
N ALA A 59 -32.08 3.25 13.70
CA ALA A 59 -30.78 2.61 13.52
C ALA A 59 -30.48 2.36 12.03
N SER A 60 -31.45 1.88 11.25
CA SER A 60 -31.29 1.66 9.81
C SER A 60 -30.94 2.94 9.07
N PHE A 61 -31.65 4.02 9.38
CA PHE A 61 -31.40 5.33 8.79
C PHE A 61 -30.00 5.86 9.16
N THR A 62 -29.65 5.81 10.44
CA THR A 62 -28.33 6.25 10.94
C THR A 62 -27.19 5.43 10.37
N LEU A 63 -27.33 4.10 10.29
CA LEU A 63 -26.30 3.22 9.74
C LEU A 63 -26.13 3.42 8.23
N LEU A 64 -27.21 3.64 7.48
CA LEU A 64 -27.12 4.02 6.08
C LEU A 64 -26.37 5.35 5.92
N ALA A 65 -26.68 6.35 6.74
CA ALA A 65 -25.97 7.64 6.72
C ALA A 65 -24.47 7.48 7.01
N PHE A 66 -24.11 6.70 8.03
CA PHE A 66 -22.71 6.38 8.31
C PHE A 66 -22.04 5.57 7.21
N TYR A 67 -22.76 4.66 6.57
CA TYR A 67 -22.25 3.90 5.43
C TYR A 67 -21.94 4.82 4.25
N LEU A 68 -22.85 5.73 3.89
CA LEU A 68 -22.64 6.72 2.83
C LEU A 68 -21.47 7.67 3.15
N LEU A 69 -21.36 8.12 4.41
CA LEU A 69 -20.23 8.93 4.86
C LEU A 69 -18.90 8.16 4.86
N GLY A 70 -18.95 6.86 5.18
CA GLY A 70 -17.81 5.97 5.02
C GLY A 70 -17.39 5.83 3.56
N LEU A 71 -18.35 5.69 2.63
CA LEU A 71 -18.07 5.62 1.20
C LEU A 71 -17.42 6.88 0.66
N THR A 72 -17.87 8.08 1.06
CA THR A 72 -17.25 9.34 0.60
C THR A 72 -15.78 9.42 1.04
N PHE A 73 -15.46 9.01 2.27
CA PHE A 73 -14.09 8.89 2.73
C PHE A 73 -13.28 7.87 1.91
N VAL A 74 -13.86 6.71 1.62
CA VAL A 74 -13.23 5.65 0.82
C VAL A 74 -12.94 6.10 -0.61
N PHE A 75 -13.93 6.66 -1.31
CA PHE A 75 -13.80 7.16 -2.68
C PHE A 75 -12.81 8.32 -2.79
N SER A 76 -12.69 9.16 -1.76
CA SER A 76 -11.67 10.22 -1.75
C SER A 76 -10.23 9.70 -1.73
N ARG A 77 -10.01 8.45 -1.29
CA ARG A 77 -8.67 7.86 -1.11
C ARG A 77 -8.30 6.80 -2.15
N GLN A 78 -9.27 6.16 -2.81
CA GLN A 78 -9.01 5.18 -3.87
C GLN A 78 -10.08 5.24 -4.97
N GLN A 79 -9.64 5.08 -6.22
CA GLN A 79 -10.53 4.96 -7.39
C GLN A 79 -11.19 3.57 -7.51
N GLU A 80 -10.62 2.54 -6.87
CA GLU A 80 -11.22 1.21 -6.83
C GLU A 80 -12.15 1.07 -5.63
N ALA A 81 -13.46 1.18 -5.89
CA ALA A 81 -14.47 0.79 -4.91
C ALA A 81 -14.29 -0.69 -4.54
N GLY A 82 -14.48 -1.04 -3.26
CA GLY A 82 -14.43 -2.44 -2.82
C GLY A 82 -15.29 -3.36 -3.69
N LYS A 83 -14.94 -4.66 -3.73
CA LYS A 83 -15.54 -5.67 -4.63
C LYS A 83 -17.06 -5.84 -4.49
N VAL A 84 -17.64 -5.50 -3.34
CA VAL A 84 -19.09 -5.54 -3.14
C VAL A 84 -19.69 -4.25 -3.67
N ASN A 85 -20.60 -4.36 -4.64
CA ASN A 85 -21.27 -3.20 -5.22
C ASN A 85 -22.03 -2.44 -4.13
N HIS A 86 -21.57 -1.23 -3.83
CA HIS A 86 -22.14 -0.38 -2.79
C HIS A 86 -23.63 -0.09 -2.99
N HIS A 87 -24.12 -0.09 -4.24
CA HIS A 87 -25.54 0.05 -4.55
C HIS A 87 -26.38 -1.06 -3.91
N VAL A 88 -25.89 -2.30 -3.88
CA VAL A 88 -26.62 -3.42 -3.25
C VAL A 88 -26.83 -3.16 -1.77
N ILE A 89 -25.81 -2.63 -1.09
CA ILE A 89 -25.87 -2.31 0.35
C ILE A 89 -26.82 -1.12 0.58
N ILE A 90 -26.74 -0.08 -0.26
CA ILE A 90 -27.64 1.07 -0.19
C ILE A 90 -29.09 0.63 -0.39
N TYR A 91 -29.39 -0.16 -1.43
CA TYR A 91 -30.74 -0.63 -1.70
C TYR A 91 -31.26 -1.58 -0.61
N ALA A 92 -30.40 -2.41 -0.03
CA ALA A 92 -30.78 -3.28 1.09
C ALA A 92 -31.16 -2.44 2.33
N TRP A 93 -30.38 -1.41 2.65
CA TRP A 93 -30.73 -0.47 3.73
C TRP A 93 -32.01 0.32 3.43
N LEU A 94 -32.19 0.82 2.20
CA LEU A 94 -33.42 1.50 1.80
C LEU A 94 -34.63 0.58 1.92
N GLY A 95 -34.50 -0.68 1.51
CA GLY A 95 -35.53 -1.71 1.71
C GLY A 95 -35.88 -1.88 3.19
N ALA A 96 -34.88 -1.90 4.08
CA ALA A 96 -35.10 -1.96 5.53
C ALA A 96 -35.81 -0.75 6.10
N ILE A 97 -35.39 0.44 5.71
CA ILE A 97 -36.03 1.68 6.13
C ILE A 97 -37.50 1.70 5.69
N LEU A 98 -37.78 1.34 4.43
CA LEU A 98 -39.15 1.31 3.90
C LEU A 98 -40.00 0.24 4.59
N PHE A 99 -39.44 -0.92 4.90
CA PHE A 99 -40.15 -1.99 5.60
C PHE A 99 -40.52 -1.58 7.03
N HIS A 100 -39.57 -1.05 7.81
CA HIS A 100 -39.84 -0.58 9.16
C HIS A 100 -40.83 0.59 9.17
N LEU A 101 -40.72 1.52 8.21
CA LEU A 101 -41.69 2.61 8.04
C LEU A 101 -43.09 2.05 7.75
N PHE A 102 -43.20 1.06 6.88
CA PHE A 102 -44.47 0.39 6.59
C PHE A 102 -45.08 -0.26 7.85
N LEU A 103 -44.28 -0.91 8.69
CA LEU A 103 -44.76 -1.50 9.95
C LEU A 103 -45.22 -0.45 10.96
N LEU A 104 -44.47 0.64 11.09
CA LEU A 104 -44.84 1.77 11.96
C LEU A 104 -46.17 2.41 11.57
N ILE A 105 -46.46 2.50 10.26
CA ILE A 105 -47.71 3.09 9.75
C ILE A 105 -48.87 2.09 9.83
N SER A 106 -48.64 0.84 9.44
CA SER A 106 -49.71 -0.17 9.34
C SER A 106 -50.09 -0.80 10.68
N ASN A 107 -49.20 -0.77 11.69
CA ASN A 107 -49.41 -1.34 13.01
C ASN A 107 -49.91 -2.80 12.96
N LEU A 108 -49.29 -3.61 12.11
CA LEU A 108 -49.62 -5.03 11.92
C LEU A 108 -49.19 -5.86 13.14
N ALA A 109 -50.15 -6.36 13.91
CA ALA A 109 -49.90 -7.26 15.03
C ALA A 109 -49.65 -8.72 14.58
N ASN A 110 -48.53 -8.97 13.90
CA ASN A 110 -48.12 -10.31 13.48
C ASN A 110 -46.64 -10.58 13.81
N GLN A 111 -46.39 -11.58 14.67
CA GLN A 111 -45.06 -11.98 15.11
C GLN A 111 -44.06 -12.22 13.96
N HIS A 112 -44.48 -12.88 12.88
CA HIS A 112 -43.59 -13.18 11.76
C HIS A 112 -43.12 -11.93 11.04
N VAL A 113 -43.93 -10.88 11.06
CA VAL A 113 -43.62 -9.60 10.41
C VAL A 113 -42.53 -8.86 11.19
N TYR A 114 -42.58 -8.88 12.53
CA TYR A 114 -41.53 -8.32 13.39
C TYR A 114 -40.22 -9.12 13.30
N LYS A 115 -40.30 -10.46 13.25
CA LYS A 115 -39.11 -11.31 12.99
C LYS A 115 -38.47 -10.98 11.64
N ALA A 116 -39.29 -10.83 10.60
CA ALA A 116 -38.81 -10.41 9.29
C ALA A 116 -38.12 -9.03 9.35
N GLY A 117 -38.65 -8.07 10.10
CA GLY A 117 -38.03 -6.76 10.32
C GLY A 117 -36.62 -6.87 10.91
N ILE A 118 -36.44 -7.70 11.94
CA ILE A 118 -35.13 -7.90 12.58
C ILE A 118 -34.14 -8.57 11.61
N ILE A 119 -34.56 -9.60 10.88
CA ILE A 119 -33.72 -10.27 9.87
C ILE A 119 -33.32 -9.28 8.76
N LEU A 120 -34.25 -8.44 8.35
CA LEU A 120 -34.09 -7.48 7.28
C LEU A 120 -33.26 -6.25 7.73
N PHE A 121 -33.13 -5.99 9.02
CA PHE A 121 -32.09 -5.11 9.60
C PHE A 121 -30.71 -5.77 9.63
N LEU A 122 -30.65 -7.04 10.06
CA LEU A 122 -29.40 -7.79 10.21
C LEU A 122 -28.69 -8.03 8.88
N GLY A 123 -29.42 -8.28 7.79
CA GLY A 123 -28.85 -8.51 6.45
C GLY A 123 -27.98 -7.34 5.93
N PRO A 124 -28.53 -6.13 5.79
CA PRO A 124 -27.77 -4.93 5.41
C PRO A 124 -26.62 -4.64 6.38
N LEU A 125 -26.82 -4.85 7.69
CA LEU A 125 -25.76 -4.71 8.68
C LEU A 125 -24.59 -5.65 8.39
N PHE A 126 -24.88 -6.93 8.13
CA PHE A 126 -23.88 -7.93 7.75
C PHE A 126 -23.12 -7.53 6.48
N LEU A 127 -23.85 -7.16 5.42
CA LEU A 127 -23.24 -6.74 4.16
C LEU A 127 -22.34 -5.51 4.35
N THR A 128 -22.75 -4.57 5.20
CA THR A 128 -21.99 -3.36 5.53
C THR A 128 -20.68 -3.71 6.24
N VAL A 129 -20.74 -4.55 7.28
CA VAL A 129 -19.56 -5.01 8.03
C VAL A 129 -18.61 -5.78 7.12
N TYR A 130 -19.15 -6.71 6.32
CA TYR A 130 -18.36 -7.48 5.36
C TYR A 130 -17.67 -6.57 4.32
N HIS A 131 -18.38 -5.57 3.79
CA HIS A 131 -17.81 -4.58 2.86
C HIS A 131 -16.63 -3.83 3.47
N PHE A 132 -16.77 -3.31 4.70
CA PHE A 132 -15.66 -2.60 5.34
C PHE A 132 -14.48 -3.51 5.71
N ILE A 133 -14.72 -4.74 6.18
CA ILE A 133 -13.63 -5.69 6.47
C ILE A 133 -12.86 -6.02 5.20
N THR A 134 -13.56 -6.33 4.11
CA THR A 134 -12.92 -6.64 2.83
C THR A 134 -12.15 -5.43 2.30
N TYR A 135 -12.74 -4.24 2.34
CA TYR A 135 -12.08 -2.99 1.99
C TYR A 135 -10.81 -2.71 2.81
N LEU A 136 -10.91 -2.71 4.15
CA LEU A 136 -9.76 -2.43 5.02
C LEU A 136 -8.65 -3.48 4.86
N SER A 137 -9.02 -4.73 4.61
CA SER A 137 -8.04 -5.79 4.33
C SER A 137 -7.31 -5.57 3.01
N ALA A 138 -8.01 -5.13 1.96
CA ALA A 138 -7.42 -4.77 0.68
C ALA A 138 -6.49 -3.56 0.81
N LEU A 139 -6.91 -2.54 1.58
CA LEU A 139 -6.09 -1.35 1.84
C LEU A 139 -4.78 -1.70 2.59
N ARG A 140 -4.85 -2.58 3.59
CA ARG A 140 -3.65 -3.07 4.30
C ARG A 140 -2.71 -3.82 3.36
N ALA A 141 -3.25 -4.68 2.51
CA ALA A 141 -2.45 -5.43 1.54
C ALA A 141 -1.76 -4.49 0.53
N ALA A 142 -2.49 -3.50 -0.01
CA ALA A 142 -1.93 -2.52 -0.94
C ALA A 142 -0.79 -1.69 -0.30
N ARG A 143 -0.94 -1.28 0.97
CA ARG A 143 0.14 -0.59 1.71
C ARG A 143 1.37 -1.46 1.88
N GLN A 144 1.19 -2.73 2.25
CA GLN A 144 2.31 -3.67 2.40
C GLN A 144 3.03 -3.91 1.07
N GLU A 145 2.29 -4.01 -0.03
CA GLU A 145 2.87 -4.14 -1.37
C GLU A 145 3.64 -2.88 -1.79
N GLN A 146 3.11 -1.70 -1.49
CA GLN A 146 3.79 -0.43 -1.72
C GLN A 146 5.08 -0.33 -0.89
N GLU A 147 5.04 -0.68 0.40
CA GLU A 147 6.22 -0.70 1.27
C GLU A 147 7.30 -1.65 0.74
N GLN A 148 6.91 -2.85 0.29
CA GLN A 148 7.85 -3.81 -0.31
C GLN A 148 8.44 -3.30 -1.63
N ALA A 149 7.62 -2.68 -2.50
CA ALA A 149 8.08 -2.12 -3.75
C ALA A 149 9.06 -0.95 -3.52
N THR A 150 8.76 -0.08 -2.55
CA THR A 150 9.64 1.02 -2.16
C THR A 150 10.96 0.50 -1.58
N ALA A 151 10.93 -0.48 -0.68
CA ALA A 151 12.13 -1.09 -0.13
C ALA A 151 13.01 -1.72 -1.22
N ALA A 152 12.41 -2.48 -2.15
CA ALA A 152 13.12 -3.07 -3.28
C ALA A 152 13.70 -2.00 -4.24
N SER A 153 13.01 -0.87 -4.41
CA SER A 153 13.51 0.26 -5.20
C SER A 153 14.73 0.91 -4.54
N TYR A 154 14.71 1.11 -3.22
CA TYR A 154 15.83 1.67 -2.48
C TYR A 154 17.04 0.75 -2.50
N GLU A 155 16.83 -0.56 -2.36
CA GLU A 155 17.89 -1.56 -2.49
C GLU A 155 18.55 -1.51 -3.87
N ARG A 156 17.76 -1.48 -4.95
CA ARG A 156 18.28 -1.37 -6.32
C ARG A 156 19.06 -0.06 -6.54
N ALA A 157 18.51 1.07 -6.10
CA ALA A 157 19.16 2.37 -6.23
C ALA A 157 20.49 2.40 -5.46
N ALA A 158 20.50 1.92 -4.21
CA ALA A 158 21.70 1.86 -3.40
C ALA A 158 22.80 1.00 -4.05
N TYR A 159 22.47 -0.21 -4.52
CA TYR A 159 23.47 -1.04 -5.19
C TYR A 159 23.99 -0.43 -6.49
N GLN A 160 23.13 0.25 -7.25
CA GLN A 160 23.55 0.95 -8.46
C GLN A 160 24.55 2.07 -8.12
N LEU A 161 24.25 2.90 -7.12
CA LEU A 161 25.14 3.97 -6.67
C LEU A 161 26.47 3.43 -6.16
N ILE A 162 26.48 2.35 -5.38
CA ILE A 162 27.71 1.71 -4.90
C ILE A 162 28.55 1.18 -6.07
N LEU A 163 27.90 0.52 -7.04
CA LEU A 163 28.59 0.00 -8.23
C LEU A 163 29.19 1.14 -9.07
N GLU A 164 28.44 2.20 -9.33
CA GLU A 164 28.89 3.35 -10.10
C GLU A 164 29.98 4.13 -9.37
N GLY A 165 29.81 4.39 -8.07
CA GLY A 165 30.82 5.01 -7.22
C GLY A 165 32.13 4.22 -7.19
N THR A 166 32.06 2.89 -7.11
CA THR A 166 33.25 2.02 -7.17
C THR A 166 33.96 2.12 -8.53
N LYS A 167 33.22 2.21 -9.63
CA LYS A 167 33.80 2.42 -10.97
C LYS A 167 34.48 3.78 -11.09
N VAL A 168 33.84 4.84 -10.60
CA VAL A 168 34.38 6.20 -10.59
C VAL A 168 35.68 6.26 -9.78
N TYR A 169 35.66 5.71 -8.57
CA TYR A 169 36.85 5.61 -7.72
C TYR A 169 37.98 4.81 -8.40
N GLY A 170 37.66 3.69 -9.05
CA GLY A 170 38.63 2.90 -9.83
C GLY A 170 39.27 3.69 -10.98
N GLU A 171 38.48 4.49 -11.70
CA GLU A 171 38.99 5.35 -12.78
C GLU A 171 39.88 6.48 -12.23
N ILE A 172 39.52 7.10 -11.10
CA ILE A 172 40.38 8.10 -10.43
C ILE A 172 41.72 7.48 -10.04
N ASN A 173 41.72 6.27 -9.47
CA ASN A 173 42.95 5.56 -9.12
C ASN A 173 43.79 5.21 -10.35
N ARG A 174 43.16 4.83 -11.46
CA ARG A 174 43.87 4.63 -12.72
C ARG A 174 44.53 5.93 -13.21
N LEU A 175 43.83 7.06 -13.15
CA LEU A 175 44.36 8.37 -13.54
C LEU A 175 45.53 8.79 -12.64
N LYS A 176 45.43 8.59 -11.31
CA LYS A 176 46.52 8.85 -10.37
C LYS A 176 47.80 8.09 -10.74
N THR A 177 47.66 6.81 -11.10
CA THR A 177 48.81 5.96 -11.48
C THR A 177 49.40 6.37 -12.82
N ALA A 178 48.57 6.80 -13.79
CA ALA A 178 49.02 7.21 -15.11
C ALA A 178 49.60 8.63 -15.15
N TYR A 179 49.11 9.53 -14.29
CA TYR A 179 49.45 10.95 -14.25
C TYR A 179 49.67 11.39 -12.79
N PRO A 180 50.93 11.43 -12.31
CA PRO A 180 51.25 11.79 -10.92
C PRO A 180 50.73 13.17 -10.49
N GLU A 181 50.51 14.09 -11.43
CA GLU A 181 49.97 15.42 -11.20
C GLU A 181 48.55 15.38 -10.62
N VAL A 182 47.74 14.37 -10.99
CA VAL A 182 46.40 14.18 -10.42
C VAL A 182 46.49 13.85 -8.95
N GLU A 183 47.43 13.00 -8.56
CA GLU A 183 47.62 12.67 -7.16
C GLU A 183 48.09 13.88 -6.35
N GLN A 184 49.02 14.68 -6.91
CA GLN A 184 49.46 15.93 -6.28
C GLN A 184 48.30 16.92 -6.13
N MET A 185 47.47 17.11 -7.16
CA MET A 185 46.28 17.96 -7.12
C MET A 185 45.28 17.49 -6.05
N LEU A 186 44.99 16.19 -5.98
CA LEU A 186 44.06 15.64 -4.99
C LEU A 186 44.56 15.79 -3.56
N ARG A 187 45.88 15.69 -3.33
CA ARG A 187 46.49 15.90 -2.01
C ARG A 187 46.55 17.39 -1.64
N ALA A 188 46.93 18.25 -2.58
CA ALA A 188 47.06 19.70 -2.36
C ALA A 188 45.73 20.36 -1.99
N ASN A 189 44.62 19.85 -2.53
CA ASN A 189 43.27 20.34 -2.24
C ASN A 189 42.53 19.55 -1.15
N GLU A 190 43.22 18.68 -0.40
CA GLU A 190 42.64 17.84 0.66
C GLU A 190 41.50 16.91 0.22
N PHE A 191 41.36 16.65 -1.08
CA PHE A 191 40.33 15.76 -1.62
C PHE A 191 40.67 14.29 -1.42
N TYR A 192 41.95 13.96 -1.33
CA TYR A 192 42.42 12.58 -1.18
C TYR A 192 41.78 11.85 0.03
N GLY A 193 41.76 12.47 1.21
CA GLY A 193 41.18 11.84 2.41
C GLY A 193 39.67 11.62 2.29
N LYS A 194 38.95 12.57 1.67
CA LYS A 194 37.50 12.47 1.45
C LYS A 194 37.15 11.43 0.39
N LEU A 195 37.95 11.34 -0.68
CA LEU A 195 37.82 10.32 -1.72
C LEU A 195 37.86 8.91 -1.14
N GLU A 196 38.91 8.59 -0.38
CA GLU A 196 39.08 7.26 0.23
C GLU A 196 37.98 6.96 1.25
N ARG A 197 37.64 7.95 2.08
CA ARG A 197 36.58 7.80 3.08
C ARG A 197 35.23 7.50 2.43
N TYR A 198 34.81 8.28 1.44
CA TYR A 198 33.50 8.11 0.81
C TYR A 198 33.42 6.82 -0.01
N ALA A 199 34.49 6.42 -0.70
CA ALA A 199 34.54 5.12 -1.37
C ALA A 199 34.37 3.96 -0.37
N LEU A 200 35.04 4.04 0.79
CA LEU A 200 34.95 3.02 1.84
C LEU A 200 33.57 3.00 2.50
N GLU A 201 32.99 4.16 2.83
CA GLU A 201 31.64 4.27 3.38
C GLU A 201 30.60 3.66 2.41
N MET A 202 30.71 3.93 1.10
CA MET A 202 29.84 3.30 0.09
C MET A 202 29.98 1.77 0.07
N GLN A 203 31.19 1.22 0.22
CA GLN A 203 31.39 -0.24 0.29
C GLN A 203 30.81 -0.88 1.55
N GLN A 204 30.85 -0.18 2.69
CA GLN A 204 30.27 -0.70 3.95
C GLN A 204 28.77 -0.96 3.81
N TYR A 205 28.06 -0.18 3.00
CA TYR A 205 26.64 -0.37 2.74
C TYR A 205 26.30 -1.71 2.04
N LEU A 206 27.26 -2.41 1.44
CA LEU A 206 27.04 -3.77 0.90
C LEU A 206 26.72 -4.81 1.97
N GLN A 207 27.06 -4.54 3.24
CA GLN A 207 26.77 -5.43 4.37
C GLN A 207 25.42 -5.11 5.03
N THR A 208 24.77 -4.03 4.61
CA THR A 208 23.51 -3.57 5.20
C THR A 208 22.36 -4.47 4.76
N LYS A 209 21.52 -4.88 5.71
CA LYS A 209 20.39 -5.78 5.44
C LYS A 209 19.17 -5.08 4.82
N GLN A 210 19.01 -3.78 5.06
CA GLN A 210 17.88 -2.98 4.58
C GLN A 210 18.32 -1.55 4.31
N PHE A 211 17.90 -1.02 3.16
CA PHE A 211 18.17 0.36 2.77
C PHE A 211 16.98 1.25 3.08
N THR A 212 17.25 2.34 3.79
CA THR A 212 16.29 3.43 3.99
C THR A 212 16.50 4.53 2.95
N ARG A 213 15.51 5.41 2.82
CA ARG A 213 15.64 6.60 1.97
C ARG A 213 16.88 7.45 2.32
N LYS A 214 17.16 7.61 3.62
CA LYS A 214 18.30 8.40 4.08
C LYS A 214 19.62 7.77 3.65
N ASP A 215 19.70 6.44 3.65
CA ASP A 215 20.89 5.71 3.20
C ASP A 215 21.14 5.95 1.70
N VAL A 216 20.08 5.94 0.89
CA VAL A 216 20.16 6.25 -0.55
C VAL A 216 20.62 7.70 -0.76
N GLU A 217 20.04 8.67 -0.06
CA GLU A 217 20.44 10.09 -0.15
C GLU A 217 21.93 10.31 0.23
N VAL A 218 22.41 9.59 1.24
CA VAL A 218 23.83 9.62 1.63
C VAL A 218 24.72 9.01 0.53
N LEU A 219 24.33 7.87 -0.03
CA LEU A 219 25.05 7.23 -1.13
C LEU A 219 25.08 8.10 -2.40
N GLU A 220 23.98 8.80 -2.72
CA GLU A 220 23.93 9.77 -3.81
C GLU A 220 24.91 10.92 -3.57
N GLY A 221 24.93 11.49 -2.36
CA GLY A 221 25.87 12.55 -2.00
C GLY A 221 27.34 12.12 -2.15
N HIS A 222 27.67 10.90 -1.72
CA HIS A 222 28.99 10.32 -1.92
C HIS A 222 29.31 10.10 -3.40
N TYR A 223 28.39 9.51 -4.15
CA TYR A 223 28.54 9.29 -5.59
C TYR A 223 28.83 10.60 -6.34
N TYR A 224 28.01 11.63 -6.15
CA TYR A 224 28.19 12.92 -6.83
C TYR A 224 29.50 13.60 -6.45
N TYR A 225 29.96 13.45 -5.21
CA TYR A 225 31.29 13.93 -4.82
C TYR A 225 32.40 13.24 -5.62
N LEU A 226 32.35 11.90 -5.73
CA LEU A 226 33.33 11.12 -6.50
C LEU A 226 33.29 11.49 -7.99
N GLU A 227 32.09 11.64 -8.57
CA GLU A 227 31.89 11.99 -9.97
C GLU A 227 32.47 13.37 -10.30
N ASN A 228 32.22 14.36 -9.45
CA ASN A 228 32.79 15.70 -9.58
C ASN A 228 34.32 15.67 -9.49
N LEU A 229 34.89 14.88 -8.58
CA LEU A 229 36.35 14.71 -8.51
C LEU A 229 36.93 14.06 -9.77
N LEU A 230 36.25 13.07 -10.35
CA LEU A 230 36.68 12.47 -11.61
C LEU A 230 36.66 13.48 -12.75
N LEU A 231 35.64 14.35 -12.79
CA LEU A 231 35.54 15.41 -13.79
C LEU A 231 36.70 16.40 -13.65
N LEU A 232 37.01 16.85 -12.44
CA LEU A 232 38.17 17.71 -12.17
C LEU A 232 39.49 17.04 -12.56
N ALA A 233 39.66 15.75 -12.22
CA ALA A 233 40.86 15.00 -12.58
C ALA A 233 41.04 14.92 -14.11
N LYS A 234 39.95 14.67 -14.87
CA LYS A 234 40.00 14.63 -16.35
C LYS A 234 40.29 15.98 -16.99
N GLN A 235 39.90 17.08 -16.34
CA GLN A 235 40.15 18.44 -16.81
C GLN A 235 41.58 18.94 -16.53
N HIS A 236 42.42 18.15 -15.86
CA HIS A 236 43.79 18.56 -15.59
C HIS A 236 44.58 18.72 -16.92
N PRO A 237 45.35 19.81 -17.13
CA PRO A 237 45.98 20.11 -18.42
C PRO A 237 46.83 18.96 -18.98
N GLY A 238 47.64 18.31 -18.13
CA GLY A 238 48.46 17.16 -18.53
C GLY A 238 47.67 15.93 -19.01
N ILE A 239 46.40 15.80 -18.64
CA ILE A 239 45.49 14.73 -19.12
C ILE A 239 44.82 15.14 -20.42
N MET A 240 44.27 16.36 -20.48
CA MET A 240 43.61 16.88 -21.69
C MET A 240 44.56 16.91 -22.90
N GLU A 241 45.83 17.24 -22.69
CA GLU A 241 46.85 17.32 -23.73
C GLU A 241 47.40 15.94 -24.13
N SER A 242 47.12 14.88 -23.36
CA SER A 242 47.59 13.54 -23.66
C SER A 242 46.81 12.94 -24.85
N ARG A 243 47.53 12.48 -25.88
CA ARG A 243 46.96 11.94 -27.14
C ARG A 243 45.92 10.84 -26.94
N ALA A 244 45.98 10.09 -25.84
CA ALA A 244 45.06 9.01 -25.53
C ALA A 244 43.65 9.48 -25.12
N PHE A 245 43.52 10.67 -24.52
CA PHE A 245 42.22 11.23 -24.10
C PHE A 245 41.55 12.03 -25.22
N ALA A 246 42.32 12.83 -25.95
CA ALA A 246 41.85 13.59 -27.11
C ALA A 246 41.16 12.71 -28.17
N HIS A 247 41.62 11.46 -28.34
CA HIS A 247 41.03 10.50 -29.29
C HIS A 247 39.78 9.77 -28.76
N ARG A 248 39.56 9.74 -27.43
CA ARG A 248 38.41 9.06 -26.82
C ARG A 248 37.16 9.94 -26.85
N GLU A 249 37.31 11.26 -26.74
CA GLU A 249 36.20 12.22 -26.91
C GLU A 249 35.70 12.31 -28.36
N SER A 250 36.54 12.08 -29.36
CA SER A 250 36.15 12.14 -30.78
C SER A 250 35.22 11.00 -31.23
N HIS A 251 35.06 9.96 -30.41
CA HIS A 251 34.21 8.79 -30.72
C HIS A 251 32.90 8.72 -29.92
N THR A 252 32.64 9.68 -29.03
CA THR A 252 31.42 9.73 -28.20
C THR A 252 30.52 10.93 -28.53
N ARG A 253 30.62 11.47 -29.74
CA ARG A 253 29.63 12.39 -30.32
C ARG A 253 28.88 11.73 -31.47
#